data_AF-A0A7S0MTE6-F1
#
_entry.id   AF-A0A7S0MTE6-F1
#
_cell.length_a   1.000
_cell.length_b   1.000
_cell.length_c   1.000
_cell.angle_alpha   90.00
_cell.angle_beta   90.00
_cell.angle_gamma   90.00
#
_symmetry.space_group_name_H-M   'P 1'
#
loop_
_entity.id
_entity.type
_entity.pdbx_description
1 polymer ?
#
loop_
_entity_poly.entity_id
_entity_poly.type
_entity_poly.pdbx_seq_one_letter_code
_entity_poly.pdbx_strand_id
1 'polypeptide(L)'
;SAAARGFAPTKRMWLHGAGKVLTEASLRRSLVDMQYAVRGLVPATAERIQQELAAGGRGRPFDEILWANIGNPHAVGQPPISYYREVLAAVDCPALLDRPGALPADVAARARWLGARIKEGTG
;
A
#
# COMPACT_ATOMS: atom_id res chain seq x y z
N SER A 1 31.62 20.84 19.76
CA SER A 1 30.67 20.91 20.88
C SER A 1 29.43 20.11 20.50
N ALA A 2 29.42 18.82 20.84
CA ALA A 2 28.36 17.88 20.48
C ALA A 2 27.57 17.56 21.76
N ALA A 3 26.39 18.16 21.90
CA ALA A 3 25.49 17.84 23.00
C ALA A 3 24.87 16.47 22.75
N ALA A 4 25.35 15.47 23.47
CA ALA A 4 24.75 14.15 23.54
C ALA A 4 23.30 14.28 24.03
N ARG A 5 22.35 14.01 23.13
CA ARG A 5 20.93 13.87 23.49
C ARG A 5 20.78 12.53 24.21
N GLY A 6 20.90 12.58 25.53
CA GLY A 6 20.68 11.43 26.42
C GLY A 6 19.28 10.86 26.21
N PHE A 7 19.21 9.55 26.02
CA PHE A 7 17.95 8.81 26.04
C PHE A 7 17.45 8.82 27.50
N ALA A 8 16.38 9.58 27.77
CA ALA A 8 15.77 9.58 29.09
C ALA A 8 15.27 8.15 29.42
N PRO A 9 15.51 7.64 30.64
CA PRO A 9 15.01 6.33 31.03
C PRO A 9 13.48 6.41 31.10
N THR A 10 12.80 5.79 30.13
CA THR A 10 11.34 5.63 30.18
C THR A 10 11.01 4.74 31.37
N LYS A 11 10.54 5.33 32.47
CA LYS A 11 9.82 4.59 33.52
C LYS A 11 8.70 3.81 32.81
N ARG A 12 8.75 2.47 32.87
CA ARG A 12 7.64 1.61 32.45
C ARG A 12 6.46 1.87 33.38
N MET A 13 5.65 2.87 33.04
CA MET A 13 4.31 2.98 33.57
C MET A 13 3.46 1.98 32.80
N TRP A 14 3.36 0.77 33.34
CA TRP A 14 2.31 -0.16 32.95
C TRP A 14 0.98 0.51 33.30
N LEU A 15 0.15 0.81 32.30
CA LEU A 15 -1.24 1.22 32.47
C LEU A 15 -2.01 0.05 33.09
N HIS A 16 -1.87 -0.12 34.41
CA HIS A 16 -2.71 -0.99 35.21
C HIS A 16 -4.04 -0.27 35.41
N GLY A 17 -5.02 -0.49 34.53
CA GLY A 17 -6.37 0.03 34.80
C GLY A 17 -7.31 0.32 33.63
N ALA A 18 -7.16 -0.32 32.46
CA ALA A 18 -8.20 -0.27 31.41
C ALA A 18 -8.70 -1.68 31.16
N GLY A 19 -10.02 -1.86 31.04
CA GLY A 19 -10.63 -3.16 30.71
C GLY A 19 -10.05 -3.77 29.43
N LYS A 20 -10.43 -5.02 29.10
CA LYS A 20 -9.97 -5.74 27.89
C LYS A 20 -10.45 -5.12 26.55
N VAL A 21 -10.85 -3.85 26.57
CA VAL A 21 -11.38 -3.10 25.44
C VAL A 21 -10.36 -2.04 25.02
N LEU A 22 -10.00 -2.04 23.75
CA LEU A 22 -9.14 -1.02 23.16
C LEU A 22 -9.91 0.30 23.05
N THR A 23 -9.37 1.36 23.63
CA THR A 23 -9.91 2.72 23.57
C THR A 23 -8.77 3.69 23.29
N GLU A 24 -9.08 4.92 22.86
CA GLU A 24 -8.04 5.92 22.62
C GLU A 24 -7.21 6.20 23.89
N ALA A 25 -7.85 6.15 25.06
CA ALA A 25 -7.19 6.29 26.36
C ALA A 25 -6.26 5.13 26.72
N SER A 26 -6.48 3.93 26.17
CA SER A 26 -5.62 2.76 26.41
C SER A 26 -4.50 2.59 25.36
N LEU A 27 -4.51 3.38 24.29
CA LEU A 27 -3.45 3.40 23.28
C LEU A 27 -2.18 4.11 23.78
N ARG A 28 -1.02 3.70 23.25
CA ARG A 28 0.21 4.45 23.48
C ARG A 28 0.08 5.84 22.88
N ARG A 29 0.44 6.87 23.65
CA ARG A 29 0.35 8.26 23.23
C ARG A 29 1.10 8.55 21.92
N SER A 30 2.23 7.90 21.70
CA SER A 30 2.99 8.01 20.44
C SER A 30 2.21 7.59 19.19
N LEU A 31 1.25 6.67 19.32
CA LEU A 31 0.37 6.26 18.20
C LEU A 31 -0.75 7.28 17.98
N VAL A 32 -1.28 7.85 19.06
CA VAL A 32 -2.32 8.89 19.00
C VAL A 32 -1.78 10.16 18.36
N ASP A 33 -0.53 10.54 18.68
CA ASP A 33 0.09 11.76 18.16
C ASP A 33 0.74 11.57 16.78
N MET A 34 0.82 10.33 16.27
CA MET A 34 1.47 10.03 14.99
C MET A 34 0.65 10.58 13.82
N GLN A 35 1.30 11.28 12.89
CA GLN A 35 0.66 11.84 11.70
C GLN A 35 1.23 11.21 10.42
N TYR A 36 0.33 10.81 9.51
CA TYR A 36 0.69 10.32 8.18
C TYR A 36 -0.03 11.15 7.11
N ALA A 37 0.59 12.27 6.74
CA ALA A 37 -0.03 13.30 5.88
C ALA A 37 -0.44 12.78 4.49
N VAL A 38 0.26 11.77 3.95
CA VAL A 38 -0.01 11.17 2.64
C VAL A 38 -1.42 10.56 2.54
N ARG A 39 -2.00 10.14 3.68
CA ARG A 39 -3.40 9.71 3.82
C ARG A 39 -4.10 10.46 4.95
N GLY A 40 -3.79 11.74 5.09
CA GLY A 40 -4.34 12.61 6.11
C GLY A 40 -5.60 13.35 5.67
N LEU A 41 -5.79 14.56 6.23
CA LEU A 41 -6.99 15.37 6.01
C LEU A 41 -7.23 15.77 4.55
N VAL A 42 -6.15 16.08 3.80
CA VAL A 42 -6.28 16.55 2.41
C VAL A 42 -6.86 15.44 1.52
N PRO A 43 -6.30 14.21 1.48
CA PRO A 43 -6.91 13.10 0.77
C PRO A 43 -8.34 12.78 1.23
N ALA A 44 -8.60 12.75 2.54
CA ALA A 44 -9.95 12.48 3.06
C ALA A 44 -10.98 13.55 2.61
N THR A 45 -10.56 14.81 2.56
CA THR A 45 -11.40 15.91 2.05
C THR A 45 -11.64 15.77 0.56
N ALA A 46 -10.61 15.38 -0.21
CA ALA A 46 -10.73 15.14 -1.64
C ALA A 46 -11.67 13.96 -1.94
N GLU A 47 -11.66 12.89 -1.13
CA GLU A 47 -12.60 11.76 -1.26
C GLU A 47 -14.05 12.21 -1.08
N ARG A 48 -14.31 13.04 -0.06
CA ARG A 48 -15.64 13.63 0.15
C ARG A 48 -16.09 14.47 -1.04
N ILE A 49 -15.19 15.28 -1.61
CA ILE A 49 -15.51 16.09 -2.81
C ILE A 49 -15.75 15.17 -4.02
N GLN A 50 -14.97 14.11 -4.19
CA GLN A 50 -15.20 13.14 -5.27
C GLN A 50 -16.58 12.48 -5.16
N GLN A 51 -17.05 12.18 -3.94
CA GLN A 51 -18.41 11.68 -3.71
C GLN A 51 -19.48 12.74 -4.04
N GLU A 52 -19.26 14.00 -3.66
CA GLU A 52 -20.16 15.12 -4.04
C GLU A 52 -20.29 15.25 -5.57
N LEU A 53 -19.17 15.19 -6.28
CA LEU A 53 -19.13 15.25 -7.75
C LEU A 53 -19.84 14.06 -8.37
N ALA A 54 -19.60 12.84 -7.87
CA ALA A 54 -20.25 11.62 -8.34
C ALA A 54 -21.77 11.62 -8.11
N ALA A 55 -22.26 12.31 -7.07
CA ALA A 55 -23.68 12.49 -6.79
C ALA A 55 -24.35 13.58 -7.67
N GLY A 56 -23.61 14.17 -8.63
CA GLY A 56 -24.12 15.20 -9.53
C GLY A 56 -24.04 16.62 -8.98
N GLY A 57 -23.26 16.85 -7.92
CA GLY A 57 -23.02 18.19 -7.38
C GLY A 57 -22.26 19.08 -8.37
N ARG A 58 -22.86 20.21 -8.77
CA ARG A 58 -22.27 21.16 -9.76
C ARG A 58 -21.66 22.42 -9.14
N GLY A 59 -21.34 22.38 -7.84
CA GLY A 59 -20.88 23.54 -7.08
C GLY A 59 -19.35 23.77 -7.10
N ARG A 60 -18.58 22.95 -7.82
CA ARG A 60 -17.12 23.02 -7.87
C ARG A 60 -16.66 23.50 -9.25
N PRO A 61 -15.51 24.20 -9.35
CA PRO A 61 -14.97 24.66 -10.63
C PRO A 61 -14.24 23.55 -11.43
N PHE A 62 -14.47 22.28 -11.11
CA PHE A 62 -13.84 21.10 -11.71
C PHE A 62 -14.79 19.90 -11.59
N ASP A 63 -14.64 18.94 -12.50
CA ASP A 63 -15.54 17.77 -12.60
C ASP A 63 -14.94 16.48 -12.02
N GLU A 64 -13.64 16.46 -11.76
CA GLU A 64 -12.92 15.29 -11.25
C GLU A 64 -11.79 15.66 -10.28
N ILE A 65 -11.33 14.66 -9.52
CA ILE A 65 -10.18 14.75 -8.62
C ILE A 65 -9.02 13.97 -9.21
N LEU A 66 -7.88 14.64 -9.44
CA LEU A 66 -6.62 13.99 -9.80
C LEU A 66 -5.80 13.67 -8.55
N TRP A 67 -5.58 12.39 -8.31
CA TRP A 67 -4.83 11.89 -7.14
C TRP A 67 -3.31 11.94 -7.36
N ALA A 68 -2.70 13.09 -7.06
CA ALA A 68 -1.25 13.30 -7.16
C ALA A 68 -0.51 13.23 -5.80
N ASN A 69 -1.20 12.86 -4.72
CA ASN A 69 -0.64 12.81 -3.36
C ASN A 69 0.17 11.53 -3.05
N ILE A 70 -0.03 10.47 -3.83
CA ILE A 70 0.70 9.20 -3.71
C ILE A 70 1.41 8.93 -5.03
N GLY A 71 2.64 8.45 -4.96
CA GLY A 71 3.39 7.94 -6.12
C GLY A 71 2.79 6.64 -6.66
N ASN A 72 1.56 6.68 -7.16
CA ASN A 72 0.86 5.57 -7.80
C ASN A 72 0.71 5.88 -9.30
N PRO A 73 1.74 5.60 -10.11
CA PRO A 73 1.72 5.93 -11.54
C PRO A 73 0.62 5.17 -12.30
N HIS A 74 0.21 3.99 -11.84
CA HIS A 74 -0.90 3.24 -12.44
C HIS A 74 -2.26 3.94 -12.25
N ALA A 75 -2.48 4.61 -11.12
CA ALA A 75 -3.72 5.38 -10.89
C ALA A 75 -3.87 6.58 -11.82
N VAL A 76 -2.76 7.08 -12.37
CA VAL A 76 -2.73 8.20 -13.33
C VAL A 76 -2.48 7.73 -14.77
N GLY A 77 -2.76 6.45 -15.07
CA GLY A 77 -2.81 5.93 -16.44
C GLY A 77 -1.52 5.31 -16.97
N GLN A 78 -0.49 5.09 -16.14
CA GLN A 78 0.67 4.33 -16.58
C GLN A 78 0.27 2.87 -16.88
N PRO A 79 0.46 2.36 -18.11
CA PRO A 79 0.16 0.98 -18.43
C PRO A 79 1.10 0.04 -17.66
N PRO A 80 0.61 -1.11 -17.17
CA PRO A 80 1.48 -2.13 -16.61
C PRO A 80 2.47 -2.66 -17.64
N ILE A 81 3.68 -2.99 -17.19
CA ILE A 81 4.71 -3.58 -18.06
C ILE A 81 4.40 -5.07 -18.25
N SER A 82 4.20 -5.49 -19.51
CA SER A 82 3.74 -6.86 -19.85
C SER A 82 4.65 -7.95 -19.30
N TYR A 83 5.97 -7.83 -19.49
CA TYR A 83 6.93 -8.83 -19.04
C TYR A 83 6.76 -9.22 -17.56
N TYR A 84 6.61 -8.24 -16.67
CA TYR A 84 6.42 -8.53 -15.24
C TYR A 84 5.07 -9.18 -14.97
N ARG A 85 4.01 -8.76 -15.66
CA ARG A 85 2.68 -9.37 -15.52
C ARG A 85 2.65 -10.82 -16.00
N GLU A 86 3.32 -11.11 -17.10
CA GLU A 86 3.39 -12.44 -17.69
C GLU A 86 4.23 -13.38 -16.82
N VAL A 87 5.35 -12.91 -16.27
CA VAL A 87 6.15 -13.68 -15.31
C VAL A 87 5.33 -13.98 -14.05
N LEU A 88 4.65 -12.98 -13.48
CA LEU A 88 3.79 -13.19 -12.31
C LEU A 88 2.68 -14.20 -12.59
N ALA A 89 1.98 -14.05 -13.73
CA ALA A 89 0.93 -15.00 -14.13
C ALA A 89 1.46 -16.43 -14.28
N ALA A 90 2.66 -16.60 -14.86
CA ALA A 90 3.28 -17.90 -15.04
C ALA A 90 3.74 -18.54 -13.71
N VAL A 91 4.13 -17.71 -12.73
CA VAL A 91 4.49 -18.20 -11.39
C VAL A 91 3.24 -18.55 -10.58
N ASP A 92 2.18 -17.73 -10.65
CA ASP A 92 0.91 -17.97 -9.95
C ASP A 92 0.09 -19.11 -10.58
N CYS A 93 0.25 -19.34 -11.89
CA CYS A 93 -0.37 -20.44 -12.62
C CYS A 93 0.68 -21.24 -13.41
N PRO A 94 1.42 -22.16 -12.76
CA PRO A 94 2.49 -22.92 -13.40
C PRO A 94 2.06 -23.74 -14.61
N ALA A 95 0.77 -24.11 -14.72
CA ALA A 95 0.22 -24.82 -15.87
C ALA A 95 0.38 -24.04 -17.20
N LEU A 96 0.58 -22.71 -17.16
CA LEU A 96 0.90 -21.91 -18.33
C LEU A 96 2.26 -22.26 -18.95
N LEU A 97 3.20 -22.78 -18.15
CA LEU A 97 4.54 -23.15 -18.61
C LEU A 97 4.55 -24.38 -19.51
N ASP A 98 3.50 -25.21 -19.43
CA ASP A 98 3.36 -26.44 -20.19
C ASP A 98 2.55 -26.26 -21.47
N ARG A 99 2.06 -25.04 -21.75
CA ARG A 99 1.29 -24.71 -22.96
C ARG A 99 2.22 -24.11 -24.02
N PRO A 100 2.47 -24.81 -25.14
CA PRO A 100 3.32 -24.28 -26.21
C PRO A 100 2.77 -22.97 -26.77
N GLY A 101 3.64 -21.95 -26.91
CA GLY A 101 3.28 -20.65 -27.46
C GLY A 101 2.47 -19.72 -26.55
N ALA A 102 2.15 -20.15 -25.31
CA ALA A 102 1.36 -19.33 -24.38
C ALA A 102 2.17 -18.18 -23.75
N LEU A 103 3.49 -18.31 -23.68
CA LEU A 103 4.38 -17.33 -23.04
C LEU A 103 5.64 -17.11 -23.90
N PRO A 104 6.20 -15.89 -23.91
CA PRO A 104 7.54 -15.64 -24.44
C PRO A 104 8.61 -16.52 -23.77
N ALA A 105 9.67 -16.85 -24.50
CA ALA A 105 10.71 -17.76 -24.02
C ALA A 105 11.46 -17.24 -22.78
N ASP A 106 11.72 -15.94 -22.73
CA ASP A 106 12.35 -15.25 -21.60
C ASP A 106 11.44 -15.23 -20.36
N VAL A 107 10.14 -15.02 -20.54
CA VAL A 107 9.14 -15.12 -19.48
C VAL A 107 9.11 -16.53 -18.87
N ALA A 108 8.99 -17.57 -19.72
CA ALA A 108 8.96 -18.95 -19.26
C ALA A 108 10.25 -19.35 -18.53
N ALA A 109 11.41 -18.92 -19.06
CA ALA A 109 12.70 -19.13 -18.41
C ALA A 109 12.77 -18.46 -17.03
N ARG A 110 12.29 -17.21 -16.92
CA ARG A 110 12.28 -16.47 -15.66
C ARG A 110 11.37 -17.11 -14.62
N ALA A 111 10.17 -17.52 -15.01
CA ALA A 111 9.22 -18.18 -14.13
C ALA A 111 9.73 -19.54 -13.62
N ARG A 112 10.31 -20.38 -14.49
CA ARG A 112 10.96 -21.64 -14.07
C ARG A 112 12.13 -21.40 -13.12
N TRP A 113 12.94 -20.36 -13.37
CA TRP A 113 14.06 -19.99 -12.50
C TRP A 113 13.61 -19.58 -11.09
N LEU A 114 12.48 -18.85 -10.99
CA LEU A 114 11.86 -18.44 -9.73
C LEU A 114 11.25 -19.63 -8.98
N GLY A 115 10.46 -20.47 -9.66
CA GLY A 115 9.82 -21.64 -9.06
C GLY A 115 10.83 -22.65 -8.48
N ALA A 116 12.01 -22.80 -9.09
CA ALA A 116 13.07 -23.64 -8.55
C ALA A 116 13.68 -23.13 -7.23
N ARG A 117 13.43 -21.86 -6.85
CA ARG A 117 14.03 -21.19 -5.68
C ARG A 117 13.01 -20.87 -4.58
N ILE A 118 11.72 -20.97 -4.87
CA ILE A 118 10.65 -20.71 -3.92
C ILE A 118 9.90 -22.03 -3.68
N LYS A 119 10.23 -22.70 -2.56
CA LYS A 119 9.76 -24.07 -2.26
C LYS A 119 8.25 -24.20 -2.06
N GLU A 120 7.59 -23.14 -1.59
CA GLU A 120 6.18 -23.15 -1.19
C GLU A 120 5.27 -22.45 -2.21
N GLY A 121 5.81 -22.04 -3.37
CA GLY A 121 5.04 -21.30 -4.38
C GLY A 121 4.71 -19.86 -3.95
N THR A 122 3.66 -19.29 -4.53
CA THR A 122 3.21 -17.90 -4.27
C THR A 122 2.03 -17.80 -3.31
N GLY A 123 1.61 -18.90 -2.68
CA GLY A 123 0.53 -18.95 -1.70
C GLY A 123 0.41 -20.29 -1.00
#